data_AF-A0A3P6DNK7-F1
#
_entry.id   AF-A0A3P6DNK7-F1
#
_cell.length_a   1.000
_cell.length_b   1.000
_cell.length_c   1.000
_cell.angle_alpha   90.00
_cell.angle_beta   90.00
_cell.angle_gamma   90.00
#
_symmetry.space_group_name_H-M   'P 1'
#
loop_
_entity.id
_entity.type
_entity.pdbx_description
1 polymer ?
#
loop_
_entity_poly.entity_id
_entity_poly.type
_entity_poly.pdbx_seq_one_letter_code
_entity_poly.pdbx_strand_id
1 'polypeptide(L)' 'VIGELNAIRSTITDRLPGAQRVMVTLRLRSGENVCVSMFDSLALAFHTKLDSYGREPRVVIATSVNPKIVGGMRILCF' A
#
# COMPACT_ATOMS: atom_id res chain seq x y z
N VAL A 1 11.55 -1.73 -2.46
CA VAL A 1 11.31 -0.27 -2.42
C VAL A 1 11.13 0.16 -0.98
N ILE A 2 11.76 1.26 -0.58
CA ILE A 2 11.64 1.85 0.76
C ILE A 2 11.19 3.29 0.58
N GLY A 3 10.19 3.71 1.34
CA GLY A 3 9.71 5.09 1.29
C GLY A 3 8.88 5.47 2.50
N GLU A 4 8.73 6.76 2.69
CA GLU A 4 7.87 7.31 3.74
C GLU A 4 6.41 7.19 3.34
N LEU A 5 5.55 6.85 4.30
CA LEU A 5 4.12 6.76 4.05
C LEU A 5 3.54 8.17 3.87
N ASN A 6 3.00 8.45 2.68
CA ASN A 6 2.40 9.74 2.36
C ASN A 6 0.86 9.70 2.39
N ALA A 7 0.26 8.58 1.97
CA ALA A 7 -1.19 8.39 2.01
C ALA A 7 -1.55 6.91 2.03
N ILE A 8 -2.68 6.58 2.64
CA ILE A 8 -3.31 5.25 2.60
C ILE A 8 -4.72 5.39 2.00
N ARG A 9 -5.08 4.47 1.10
CA ARG A 9 -6.44 4.28 0.61
C ARG A 9 -6.80 2.80 0.74
N SER A 10 -7.77 2.50 1.61
CA SER A 10 -8.26 1.14 1.85
C SER A 10 -9.70 1.02 1.37
N THR A 11 -10.04 -0.11 0.75
CA THR A 11 -11.44 -0.51 0.47
C THR A 11 -11.94 -1.55 1.48
N ILE A 12 -11.13 -1.88 2.49
CA ILE A 12 -11.53 -2.81 3.53
C ILE A 12 -12.64 -2.15 4.34
N THR A 13 -13.82 -2.72 4.21
CA THR A 13 -15.03 -2.38 4.97
C THR A 13 -15.35 -3.59 5.81
N ASP A 14 -15.94 -3.39 7.00
CA ASP A 14 -16.28 -4.48 7.90
C ASP A 14 -17.22 -5.48 7.22
N ARG A 15 -16.63 -6.57 6.71
CA ARG A 15 -17.31 -7.82 6.30
C ARG A 15 -18.19 -7.75 5.06
N LEU A 16 -18.00 -6.78 4.17
CA LEU A 16 -18.69 -6.80 2.87
C LEU A 16 -17.97 -7.72 1.86
N PRO A 17 -18.71 -8.57 1.13
CA PRO A 17 -18.13 -9.37 0.05
C PRO A 17 -17.69 -8.45 -1.09
N GLY A 18 -16.40 -8.46 -1.40
CA GLY A 18 -15.80 -7.66 -2.48
C GLY A 18 -14.27 -7.80 -2.48
N ALA A 19 -13.64 -7.41 -3.60
CA ALA A 19 -12.18 -7.42 -3.70
C ALA A 19 -11.60 -6.42 -2.68
N GLN A 20 -10.83 -6.94 -1.73
CA GLN A 20 -10.16 -6.12 -0.72
C GLN A 20 -8.91 -5.52 -1.35
N ARG A 21 -8.72 -4.21 -1.21
CA ARG A 21 -7.55 -3.52 -1.74
C ARG A 21 -7.06 -2.48 -0.77
N VAL A 22 -5.76 -2.49 -0.53
CA VAL A 22 -5.06 -1.39 0.11
C VAL A 22 -4.06 -0.82 -0.89
N MET A 23 -4.13 0.49 -1.10
CA MET A 23 -3.14 1.26 -1.84
C MET A 23 -2.43 2.20 -0.87
N VAL A 24 -1.10 2.16 -0.90
CA VAL A 24 -0.27 3.10 -0.15
C VAL A 24 0.59 3.91 -1.10
N THR A 25 0.61 5.22 -0.91
CA THR A 25 1.51 6.12 -1.62
C THR A 25 2.75 6.30 -0.78
N LEU A 26 3.89 5.89 -1.33
CA LEU A 26 5.18 6.05 -0.67
C LEU A 26 5.98 7.18 -1.32
N ARG A 27 6.51 8.07 -0.50
CA ARG A 27 7.48 9.09 -0.90
C ARG A 27 8.88 8.48 -0.87
N LEU A 28 9.52 8.38 -2.03
CA LEU A 28 10.91 7.92 -2.12
C LEU A 28 11.87 9.04 -1.74
N ARG A 29 13.11 8.66 -1.40
CA ARG A 29 14.22 9.59 -1.22
C ARG A 29 14.48 10.45 -2.46
N SER A 30 14.21 9.94 -3.66
CA SER A 30 14.35 10.69 -4.92
C SER A 30 13.37 11.86 -5.04
N GLY A 31 12.37 11.95 -4.15
CA GLY A 31 11.28 12.91 -4.30
C GLY A 31 10.24 12.48 -5.34
N GLU A 32 10.20 11.20 -5.70
CA GLU A 32 9.11 10.61 -6.48
C GLU A 32 8.10 9.93 -5.54
N ASN A 33 6.85 9.85 -5.99
CA ASN A 33 5.82 9.07 -5.31
C ASN A 33 5.58 7.78 -6.07
N VAL A 34 5.48 6.67 -5.34
CA VAL A 34 5.09 5.37 -5.91
C VAL A 34 3.80 4.93 -5.25
N CYS A 35 2.90 4.34 -6.04
CA CYS A 35 1.75 3.65 -5.50
C CYS A 35 2.11 2.17 -5.30
N VAL A 36 1.83 1.63 -4.13
CA VAL A 36 1.94 0.19 -3.84
C VAL A 36 0.54 -0.34 -3.57
N SER A 37 0.12 -1.35 -4.31
CA SER A 37 -1.21 -1.96 -4.16
C SER A 37 -1.10 -3.40 -3.69
N MET A 38 -1.90 -3.73 -2.67
CA MET A 38 -2.07 -5.06 -2.11
C MET A 38 -3.54 -5.47 -2.26
N PHE A 39 -3.79 -6.76 -2.45
CA PHE A 39 -5.11 -7.33 -2.68
C PHE A 39 -5.44 -8.43 -1.68
N ASP A 40 -6.73 -8.68 -1.50
CA ASP A 40 -7.30 -9.81 -0.77
C ASP A 40 -6.64 -10.04 0.61
N SER A 41 -6.13 -11.23 0.86
CA SER A 41 -5.54 -11.63 2.14
C SER A 41 -4.37 -10.76 2.57
N LEU A 42 -3.54 -10.29 1.63
CA LEU A 42 -2.41 -9.42 1.93
C LEU A 42 -2.87 -8.01 2.28
N ALA A 43 -3.89 -7.50 1.59
CA ALA A 43 -4.51 -6.22 1.93
C ALA A 43 -5.06 -6.25 3.36
N LEU A 44 -5.76 -7.34 3.72
CA LEU A 44 -6.30 -7.53 5.06
C LEU A 44 -5.20 -7.60 6.12
N ALA A 45 -4.19 -8.46 5.91
CA ALA A 45 -3.08 -8.61 6.84
C ALA A 45 -2.33 -7.29 7.06
N PHE A 46 -2.11 -6.53 5.99
CA PHE A 46 -1.47 -5.22 6.07
C PHE A 46 -2.33 -4.21 6.83
N HIS A 47 -3.63 -4.11 6.56
CA HIS A 47 -4.54 -3.21 7.26
C HIS A 47 -4.66 -3.52 8.75
N THR A 48 -4.85 -4.80 9.11
CA THR A 48 -4.86 -5.21 10.53
C THR A 48 -3.54 -4.87 11.23
N LYS A 49 -2.40 -5.03 10.53
CA LYS A 49 -1.11 -4.67 11.09
C LYS A 49 -0.95 -3.16 11.25
N LEU A 50 -1.41 -2.37 10.29
CA LEU A 50 -1.43 -0.91 10.37
C LEU A 50 -2.22 -0.42 11.60
N ASP A 51 -3.44 -0.91 11.77
CA ASP A 51 -4.31 -0.53 12.88
C ASP A 51 -3.70 -0.92 14.24
N SER A 52 -2.98 -2.06 14.29
CA SER A 52 -2.32 -2.52 15.50
C SER A 52 -1.20 -1.59 16.01
N TYR A 53 -0.65 -0.71 15.15
CA TYR A 53 0.41 0.20 15.57
C TYR A 53 -0.10 1.35 16.45
N GLY A 54 -1.41 1.64 16.46
CA GLY A 54 -2.01 2.73 17.26
C GLY A 54 -1.53 4.14 16.89
N ARG A 55 -0.67 4.26 15.86
CA ARG A 55 -0.13 5.48 15.28
C ARG A 55 0.16 5.23 13.81
N GLU A 56 0.15 6.27 12.99
CA GLU A 56 0.55 6.14 11.60
C GLU A 56 2.04 5.74 11.48
N PRO A 57 2.35 4.63 10.80
CA PRO A 57 3.73 4.26 10.54
C PRO A 57 4.37 5.24 9.56
N ARG A 58 5.63 5.59 9.81
CA ARG A 58 6.34 6.61 9.03
C ARG A 58 7.02 6.06 7.78
N VAL A 59 7.41 4.79 7.78
CA VAL A 59 8.20 4.16 6.71
C VAL A 59 7.67 2.78 6.38
N VAL A 60 7.60 2.47 5.08
CA VAL A 60 7.22 1.16 4.56
C VAL A 60 8.35 0.60 3.71
N ILE A 61 8.62 -0.69 3.88
CA ILE A 61 9.53 -1.47 3.06
C ILE A 61 8.69 -2.49 2.29
N ALA A 62 8.67 -2.36 0.96
CA ALA A 62 7.99 -3.28 0.05
C ALA A 62 9.03 -4.11 -0.70
N THR A 63 8.99 -5.43 -0.54
CA THR A 63 9.90 -6.40 -1.17
C THR A 63 9.13 -7.29 -2.15
N SER A 64 9.81 -7.94 -3.09
CA SER A 64 9.18 -8.91 -4.01
C SER A 64 7.95 -8.37 -4.78
N VAL A 65 7.98 -7.08 -5.11
CA VAL A 65 6.88 -6.39 -5.82
C VAL A 65 7.01 -6.54 -7.33
N ASN A 66 5.86 -6.57 -8.01
CA ASN A 66 5.77 -6.56 -9.47
C ASN A 66 5.56 -5.12 -9.98
N PRO A 67 6.56 -4.51 -10.66
CA PRO A 67 6.40 -3.17 -11.22
C PRO A 67 5.47 -3.18 -12.44
N LYS A 68 4.50 -2.26 -12.45
CA LYS A 68 3.55 -2.02 -13.54
C LYS A 68 3.56 -0.54 -13.92
N ILE A 69 3.35 -0.25 -15.20
CA ILE A 69 3.08 1.11 -15.70
C ILE A 69 1.62 1.18 -16.11
N VAL A 70 0.86 2.10 -15.52
CA VAL A 70 -0.56 2.31 -15.81
C VAL A 70 -0.80 3.80 -15.96
N GLY A 71 -1.26 4.24 -17.15
CA GLY A 71 -1.50 5.66 -17.41
C GLY A 71 -0.27 6.55 -17.20
N GLY A 72 0.95 6.04 -17.45
CA GLY A 72 2.21 6.73 -17.19
C GLY A 72 2.68 6.73 -15.72
N MET A 73 1.87 6.21 -14.79
CA MET A 73 2.21 6.07 -13.38
C MET A 73 2.90 4.72 -13.11
N ARG A 74 3.97 4.72 -12.32
CA ARG A 74 4.56 3.49 -11.77
C ARG A 74 3.77 3.00 -10.55
N ILE A 75 3.26 1.78 -10.65
CA ILE A 75 2.54 1.08 -9.59
C ILE A 75 3.30 -0.21 -9.24
N LEU A 76 3.40 -0.52 -7.96
CA LEU A 76 4.03 -1.73 -7.46
C LEU A 76 2.93 -2.63 -6.88
N CYS A 77 2.70 -3.78 -7.50
CA CYS A 77 1.68 -4.71 -7.04
C CYS A 77 2.31 -5.87 -6.27
N PHE A 78 1.68 -6.27 -5.19
CA PHE A 78 1.87 -7.59 -4.60
C PHE A 78 0.85 -8.58 -5.16
#